data_AF-A0A1H7KDM1-F1
#
_entry.id   AF-A0A1H7KDM1-F1
#
_cell.length_a   1.000
_cell.length_b   1.000
_cell.length_c   1.000
_cell.angle_alpha   90.00
_cell.angle_beta   90.00
_cell.angle_gamma   90.00
#
_symmetry.space_group_name_H-M   'P 1'
#
loop_
_entity.id
_entity.type
_entity.pdbx_description
1 polymer ?
#
loop_
_entity_poly.entity_id
_entity_poly.type
_entity_poly.pdbx_seq_one_letter_code
_entity_poly.pdbx_strand_id
1 'polypeptide(L)'
;MHTSENTNPALAVAAAAEHCLEIAATWLAWDGRPIVTDGENVWTPAKAARRIQDHLIDHLAEVEALLAGDVPDPSPWQGRAVTLDSDWARFTESDLSEARARWPRLARSYVNRYATASGEWDVPRTPNWTLREIAEHVSEITWYAEQVGRLRFGDSAEIR
;
A
#
# COMPACT_ATOMS: atom_id res chain seq x y z
N MET A 1 22.21 12.03 -19.09
CA MET A 1 20.97 12.65 -18.62
C MET A 1 19.84 11.74 -19.11
N HIS A 2 19.34 10.88 -18.24
CA HIS A 2 18.45 9.77 -18.63
C HIS A 2 17.00 10.27 -18.65
N THR A 3 16.31 10.01 -19.74
CA THR A 3 14.93 10.40 -20.04
C THR A 3 13.94 9.67 -19.12
N SER A 4 13.68 10.18 -17.91
CA SER A 4 12.59 9.68 -17.05
C SER A 4 11.33 10.56 -17.09
N GLU A 5 11.40 11.75 -17.71
CA GLU A 5 10.40 12.81 -17.54
C GLU A 5 9.01 12.54 -18.14
N ASN A 6 8.82 11.50 -18.96
CA ASN A 6 7.54 11.27 -19.67
C ASN A 6 6.83 9.94 -19.34
N THR A 7 7.31 9.20 -18.32
CA THR A 7 6.65 7.96 -17.91
C THR A 7 5.63 8.26 -16.81
N ASN A 8 4.42 7.72 -16.95
CA ASN A 8 3.36 7.86 -15.95
C ASN A 8 3.84 7.36 -14.58
N PRO A 9 3.98 8.23 -13.56
CA PRO A 9 4.58 7.85 -12.29
C PRO A 9 3.72 6.84 -11.51
N ALA A 10 2.41 6.80 -11.75
CA ALA A 10 1.52 5.81 -11.14
C ALA A 10 1.79 4.36 -11.61
N LEU A 11 2.62 4.13 -12.62
CA LEU A 11 3.10 2.79 -12.95
C LEU A 11 3.90 2.17 -11.80
N ALA A 12 4.59 2.97 -10.99
CA ALA A 12 5.27 2.51 -9.78
C ALA A 12 4.28 1.95 -8.74
N VAL A 13 3.12 2.62 -8.57
CA VAL A 13 2.05 2.15 -7.68
C VAL A 13 1.49 0.80 -8.13
N ALA A 14 1.32 0.61 -9.45
CA ALA A 14 0.88 -0.67 -10.00
C ALA A 14 1.89 -1.80 -9.74
N ALA A 15 3.18 -1.55 -9.96
CA ALA A 15 4.24 -2.51 -9.68
C ALA A 15 4.35 -2.84 -8.18
N ALA A 16 4.21 -1.83 -7.31
CA ALA A 16 4.22 -2.01 -5.86
C ALA A 16 3.06 -2.89 -5.38
N ALA A 17 1.84 -2.67 -5.91
CA ALA A 17 0.68 -3.49 -5.56
C ALA A 17 0.84 -4.96 -6.00
N GLU A 18 1.44 -5.20 -7.18
CA GLU A 18 1.77 -6.55 -7.64
C GLU A 18 2.81 -7.20 -6.72
N HIS A 19 3.87 -6.49 -6.34
CA HIS A 19 4.87 -6.99 -5.40
C HIS A 19 4.27 -7.35 -4.04
N CYS A 20 3.39 -6.50 -3.50
CA CYS A 20 2.65 -6.79 -2.28
C CYS A 20 1.84 -8.08 -2.39
N LEU A 21 1.19 -8.34 -3.54
CA LEU A 21 0.44 -9.58 -3.76
C LEU A 21 1.33 -10.82 -3.80
N GLU A 22 2.52 -10.73 -4.39
CA GLU A 22 3.47 -11.83 -4.40
C GLU A 22 3.90 -12.23 -2.99
N ILE A 23 4.11 -11.24 -2.12
CA ILE A 23 4.43 -11.47 -0.70
C ILE A 23 3.19 -12.01 0.02
N ALA A 24 2.03 -11.36 -0.14
CA ALA A 24 0.80 -11.72 0.55
C ALA A 24 0.29 -13.13 0.19
N ALA A 25 0.60 -13.63 -1.01
CA ALA A 25 0.30 -15.02 -1.39
C ALA A 25 0.94 -16.05 -0.46
N THR A 26 1.99 -15.68 0.28
CA THR A 26 2.66 -16.55 1.25
C THR A 26 2.04 -16.50 2.65
N TRP A 27 1.20 -15.51 2.95
CA TRP A 27 0.71 -15.24 4.31
C TRP A 27 -0.30 -16.25 4.85
N LEU A 28 -0.82 -17.15 4.01
CA LEU A 28 -1.62 -18.30 4.44
C LEU A 28 -0.86 -19.22 5.41
N ALA A 29 0.48 -19.13 5.39
CA ALA A 29 1.37 -19.85 6.28
C ALA A 29 1.58 -19.19 7.65
N TRP A 30 0.96 -18.04 7.93
CA TRP A 30 1.09 -17.37 9.21
C TRP A 30 0.56 -18.25 10.36
N ASP A 31 1.34 -18.34 11.42
CA ASP A 31 1.12 -19.22 12.58
C ASP A 31 0.38 -18.52 13.75
N GLY A 32 0.00 -17.25 13.55
CA GLY A 32 -0.67 -16.44 14.57
C GLY A 32 0.27 -15.72 15.52
N ARG A 33 1.60 -15.84 15.39
CA ARG A 33 2.54 -15.13 16.25
C ARG A 33 2.79 -13.70 15.74
N PRO A 34 2.99 -12.72 16.63
CA PRO A 34 3.30 -11.36 16.21
C PRO A 34 4.65 -11.31 15.48
N ILE A 35 4.69 -10.53 14.41
CA ILE A 35 5.93 -10.19 13.71
C ILE A 35 6.35 -8.81 14.21
N VAL A 36 7.47 -8.74 14.92
CA VAL A 36 8.01 -7.48 15.44
C VAL A 36 9.22 -7.12 14.59
N THR A 37 8.96 -6.33 13.56
CA THR A 37 9.98 -5.60 12.80
C THR A 37 10.08 -4.20 13.39
N ASP A 38 11.19 -3.49 13.17
CA ASP A 38 11.42 -2.10 13.60
C ASP A 38 11.40 -1.77 15.12
N GLY A 39 11.03 -2.71 15.98
CA GLY A 39 11.11 -2.57 17.44
C GLY A 39 9.98 -1.75 18.08
N GLU A 40 9.08 -1.16 17.27
CA GLU A 40 8.00 -0.31 17.76
C GLU A 40 6.61 -0.83 17.39
N ASN A 41 6.48 -1.52 16.24
CA ASN A 41 5.18 -2.01 15.77
C ASN A 41 5.07 -3.53 15.74
N VAL A 42 3.90 -4.01 16.17
CA VAL A 42 3.47 -5.39 15.88
C VAL A 42 2.82 -5.43 14.51
N TRP A 43 3.25 -6.40 13.71
CA TRP A 43 2.72 -6.71 12.38
C TRP A 43 2.08 -8.09 12.34
N THR A 44 0.99 -8.15 11.60
CA THR A 44 0.29 -9.37 11.20
C THR A 44 -0.04 -9.24 9.71
N PRO A 45 -0.26 -10.35 9.00
CA PRO A 45 -0.78 -10.30 7.64
C PRO A 45 -2.05 -9.46 7.48
N ALA A 46 -3.01 -9.58 8.40
CA ALA A 46 -4.26 -8.82 8.34
C ALA A 46 -4.01 -7.31 8.53
N LYS A 47 -3.13 -6.91 9.47
CA LYS A 47 -2.73 -5.50 9.61
C LYS A 47 -2.07 -4.97 8.34
N ALA A 48 -1.11 -5.71 7.79
CA ALA A 48 -0.41 -5.29 6.58
C ALA A 48 -1.35 -5.17 5.39
N ALA A 49 -2.25 -6.14 5.19
CA ALA A 49 -3.26 -6.11 4.15
C ALA A 49 -4.18 -4.88 4.26
N ARG A 50 -4.67 -4.60 5.48
CA ARG A 50 -5.45 -3.40 5.78
C ARG A 50 -4.65 -2.13 5.47
N ARG A 51 -3.40 -2.04 5.92
CA ARG A 51 -2.55 -0.85 5.69
C ARG A 51 -2.24 -0.58 4.23
N ILE A 52 -2.01 -1.62 3.44
CA ILE A 52 -1.83 -1.50 1.99
C ILE A 52 -3.10 -0.92 1.36
N GLN A 53 -4.26 -1.43 1.74
CA GLN A 53 -5.53 -0.95 1.20
C GLN A 53 -5.87 0.47 1.67
N ASP A 54 -5.73 0.77 2.96
CA ASP A 54 -5.93 2.10 3.53
C ASP A 54 -5.07 3.13 2.77
N HIS A 55 -3.76 2.85 2.62
CA HIS A 55 -2.83 3.79 1.98
C HIS A 55 -3.15 4.02 0.49
N LEU A 56 -3.60 2.98 -0.23
CA LEU A 56 -4.09 3.10 -1.61
C LEU A 56 -5.41 3.88 -1.72
N ILE A 57 -6.24 3.91 -0.69
CA ILE A 57 -7.51 4.65 -0.70
C ILE A 57 -7.28 6.10 -0.30
N ASP A 58 -6.55 6.32 0.80
CA ASP A 58 -6.30 7.64 1.38
C ASP A 58 -5.64 8.57 0.36
N HIS A 59 -4.57 8.10 -0.30
CA HIS A 59 -3.89 8.93 -1.29
C HIS A 59 -4.59 9.00 -2.64
N LEU A 60 -5.50 8.06 -2.96
CA LEU A 60 -6.34 8.21 -4.15
C LEU A 60 -7.35 9.34 -3.91
N ALA A 61 -7.92 9.43 -2.70
CA ALA A 61 -8.77 10.54 -2.31
C ALA A 61 -8.01 11.88 -2.31
N GLU A 62 -6.77 11.91 -1.83
CA GLU A 62 -5.90 13.09 -1.92
C GLU A 62 -5.70 13.53 -3.38
N VAL A 63 -5.36 12.60 -4.28
CA VAL A 63 -5.17 12.88 -5.71
C VAL A 63 -6.45 13.46 -6.34
N GLU A 64 -7.61 12.89 -6.02
CA GLU A 64 -8.88 13.40 -6.57
C GLU A 64 -9.22 14.80 -6.05
N ALA A 65 -9.00 15.08 -4.75
CA ALA A 65 -9.19 16.42 -4.19
C ALA A 65 -8.29 17.46 -4.89
N LEU A 66 -6.99 17.15 -5.01
CA LEU A 66 -6.03 18.05 -5.65
C LEU A 66 -6.35 18.30 -7.14
N LEU A 67 -6.81 17.28 -7.87
CA LEU A 67 -7.20 17.44 -9.27
C LEU A 67 -8.54 18.17 -9.46
N ALA A 68 -9.41 18.13 -8.45
CA ALA A 68 -10.64 18.93 -8.42
C ALA A 68 -10.42 20.39 -7.99
N GLY A 69 -9.21 20.74 -7.55
CA GLY A 69 -8.90 22.05 -6.99
C GLY A 69 -9.44 22.24 -5.56
N ASP A 70 -9.74 21.14 -4.87
CA ASP A 70 -10.25 21.11 -3.49
C ASP A 70 -9.11 20.89 -2.48
N VAL A 71 -9.39 21.12 -1.19
CA VAL A 71 -8.47 20.85 -0.09
C VAL A 71 -8.55 19.36 0.30
N PRO A 72 -7.43 18.61 0.31
CA PRO A 72 -7.44 17.24 0.81
C PRO A 72 -7.93 17.17 2.27
N ASP A 73 -8.84 16.24 2.56
CA ASP A 73 -9.34 16.00 3.92
C ASP A 73 -8.28 15.26 4.75
N PRO A 74 -7.77 15.84 5.85
CA PRO A 74 -6.81 15.16 6.69
C PRO A 74 -7.47 13.98 7.41
N SER A 75 -7.06 12.75 7.06
CA SER A 75 -7.53 11.57 7.77
C SER A 75 -7.04 11.57 9.23
N PRO A 76 -7.93 11.53 10.24
CA PRO A 76 -7.53 11.41 11.64
C PRO A 76 -7.07 9.97 11.99
N TRP A 77 -7.23 9.03 11.05
CA TRP A 77 -6.95 7.63 11.27
C TRP A 77 -5.45 7.32 11.21
N GLN A 78 -4.84 7.14 12.38
CA GLN A 78 -3.42 6.75 12.52
C GLN A 78 -3.22 5.24 12.36
N GLY A 79 -3.67 4.70 11.23
CA GLY A 79 -3.82 3.25 11.02
C GLY A 79 -2.54 2.43 11.21
N ARG A 80 -1.35 3.02 10.99
CA ARG A 80 -0.04 2.37 11.22
C ARG A 80 0.23 2.14 12.70
N ALA A 81 -0.07 3.13 13.55
CA ALA A 81 0.28 3.14 14.96
C ALA A 81 -0.63 2.24 15.82
N VAL A 82 -1.68 1.68 15.24
CA VAL A 82 -2.65 0.83 15.93
C VAL A 82 -2.64 -0.59 15.37
N THR A 83 -2.83 -1.56 16.27
CA THR A 83 -3.13 -2.95 15.92
C THR A 83 -4.49 -3.26 16.52
N LEU A 84 -5.46 -3.57 15.65
CA LEU A 84 -6.84 -3.84 16.03
C LEU A 84 -7.04 -5.30 16.40
N ASP A 85 -8.09 -5.61 17.16
CA ASP A 85 -8.45 -7.00 17.46
C ASP A 85 -8.66 -7.82 16.17
N SER A 86 -9.25 -7.21 15.14
CA SER A 86 -9.41 -7.82 13.82
C SER A 86 -8.08 -8.10 13.12
N ASP A 87 -7.03 -7.35 13.40
CA ASP A 87 -5.72 -7.56 12.80
C ASP A 87 -5.06 -8.86 13.31
N TRP A 88 -5.53 -9.42 14.42
CA TRP A 88 -5.07 -10.71 14.92
C TRP A 88 -5.76 -11.91 14.27
N ALA A 89 -6.77 -11.68 13.44
CA ALA A 89 -7.43 -12.76 12.71
C ALA A 89 -6.46 -13.46 11.75
N ARG A 90 -6.63 -14.78 11.61
CA ARG A 90 -5.87 -15.55 10.62
C ARG A 90 -6.12 -14.98 9.22
N PHE A 91 -5.05 -14.84 8.44
CA PHE A 91 -5.17 -14.53 7.01
C PHE A 91 -5.57 -15.78 6.22
N THR A 92 -6.65 -15.67 5.48
CA THR A 92 -7.33 -16.78 4.81
C THR A 92 -7.27 -16.68 3.30
N GLU A 93 -7.70 -17.74 2.61
CA GLU A 93 -7.83 -17.74 1.15
C GLU A 93 -8.81 -16.66 0.67
N SER A 94 -9.84 -16.35 1.46
CA SER A 94 -10.80 -15.28 1.18
C SER A 94 -10.13 -13.91 1.19
N ASP A 95 -9.27 -13.66 2.18
CA ASP A 95 -8.53 -12.39 2.30
C ASP A 95 -7.55 -12.23 1.13
N LEU A 96 -6.85 -13.30 0.76
CA LEU A 96 -5.96 -13.29 -0.40
C LEU A 96 -6.73 -13.09 -1.72
N SER A 97 -7.91 -13.73 -1.86
CA SER A 97 -8.80 -13.54 -3.00
C SER A 97 -9.29 -12.09 -3.10
N GLU A 98 -9.66 -11.49 -1.97
CA GLU A 98 -10.02 -10.08 -1.89
C GLU A 98 -8.86 -9.16 -2.29
N ALA A 99 -7.66 -9.40 -1.76
CA ALA A 99 -6.46 -8.64 -2.09
C ALA A 99 -6.17 -8.70 -3.60
N ARG A 100 -6.17 -9.90 -4.19
CA ARG A 100 -5.98 -10.12 -5.64
C ARG A 100 -7.03 -9.41 -6.48
N ALA A 101 -8.25 -9.32 -5.97
CA ALA A 101 -9.34 -8.61 -6.64
C ALA A 101 -9.17 -7.09 -6.51
N ARG A 102 -8.84 -6.56 -5.33
CA ARG A 102 -8.95 -5.13 -5.04
C ARG A 102 -7.67 -4.34 -5.30
N TRP A 103 -6.51 -4.82 -4.86
CA TRP A 103 -5.28 -4.01 -4.93
C TRP A 103 -4.87 -3.67 -6.36
N PRO A 104 -4.90 -4.59 -7.35
CA PRO A 104 -4.57 -4.25 -8.72
C PRO A 104 -5.56 -3.26 -9.35
N ARG A 105 -6.84 -3.31 -8.95
CA ARG A 105 -7.85 -2.38 -9.44
C ARG A 105 -7.67 -0.99 -8.87
N LEU A 106 -7.40 -0.88 -7.56
CA LEU A 106 -7.06 0.40 -6.92
C LEU A 106 -5.80 0.99 -7.56
N ALA A 107 -4.72 0.21 -7.68
CA ALA A 107 -3.50 0.68 -8.32
C ALA A 107 -3.71 1.06 -9.80
N ARG A 108 -4.57 0.35 -10.53
CA ARG A 108 -4.96 0.71 -11.90
C ARG A 108 -5.73 2.03 -11.96
N SER A 109 -6.54 2.36 -10.95
CA SER A 109 -7.21 3.66 -10.86
C SER A 109 -6.20 4.81 -10.84
N TYR A 110 -5.08 4.68 -10.10
CA TYR A 110 -3.99 5.66 -10.18
C TYR A 110 -3.43 5.78 -11.59
N VAL A 111 -3.07 4.65 -12.23
CA VAL A 111 -2.53 4.66 -13.60
C VAL A 111 -3.48 5.38 -14.57
N ASN A 112 -4.77 5.05 -14.52
CA ASN A 112 -5.79 5.67 -15.35
C ASN A 112 -5.94 7.17 -15.05
N ARG A 113 -5.98 7.53 -13.76
CA ARG A 113 -6.15 8.93 -13.35
C ARG A 113 -4.99 9.80 -13.82
N TYR A 114 -3.77 9.33 -13.59
CA TYR A 114 -2.56 10.03 -13.99
C TYR A 114 -2.43 10.13 -15.52
N ALA A 115 -2.89 9.12 -16.27
CA ALA A 115 -2.93 9.22 -17.74
C ALA A 115 -3.86 10.34 -18.23
N THR A 116 -4.98 10.59 -17.53
CA THR A 116 -5.89 11.71 -17.86
C THR A 116 -5.40 13.08 -17.40
N ALA A 117 -4.41 13.11 -16.51
CA ALA A 117 -3.87 14.33 -15.90
C ALA A 117 -2.37 14.49 -16.21
N SER A 118 -1.94 14.14 -17.43
CA SER A 118 -0.51 14.09 -17.78
C SER A 118 0.22 15.43 -17.70
N GLY A 119 -0.50 16.55 -17.80
CA GLY A 119 0.06 17.90 -17.61
C GLY A 119 0.17 18.33 -16.14
N GLU A 120 -0.39 17.56 -15.21
CA GLU A 120 -0.52 17.94 -13.80
C GLU A 120 0.52 17.30 -12.88
N TRP A 121 1.31 16.33 -13.38
CA TRP A 121 2.16 15.48 -12.55
C TRP A 121 3.14 16.26 -11.67
N ASP A 122 3.77 17.27 -12.27
CA ASP A 122 4.85 18.06 -11.67
C ASP A 122 4.43 19.49 -11.32
N VAL A 123 3.12 19.81 -11.43
CA VAL A 123 2.62 21.13 -11.07
C VAL A 123 2.74 21.33 -9.54
N PRO A 124 3.45 22.38 -9.07
CA PRO A 124 3.61 22.66 -7.65
C PRO A 124 2.28 22.92 -6.94
N ARG A 125 2.10 22.35 -5.75
CA ARG A 125 0.82 22.39 -5.00
C ARG A 125 0.97 22.82 -3.54
N THR A 126 1.98 23.63 -3.23
CA THR A 126 2.32 24.06 -1.86
C THR A 126 1.07 24.48 -1.06
N PRO A 127 0.86 23.92 0.15
CA PRO A 127 1.79 23.10 0.93
C PRO A 127 1.77 21.59 0.58
N ASN A 128 0.90 21.15 -0.32
CA ASN A 128 0.75 19.74 -0.69
C ASN A 128 1.82 19.30 -1.69
N TRP A 129 2.00 17.98 -1.78
CA TRP A 129 2.88 17.34 -2.75
C TRP A 129 2.35 17.49 -4.18
N THR A 130 3.28 17.42 -5.14
CA THR A 130 2.96 17.17 -6.55
C THR A 130 2.35 15.77 -6.69
N LEU A 131 1.63 15.53 -7.79
CA LEU A 131 1.06 14.19 -8.02
C LEU A 131 2.18 13.15 -8.21
N ARG A 132 3.34 13.53 -8.78
CA ARG A 132 4.49 12.63 -8.89
C ARG A 132 4.98 12.19 -7.52
N GLU A 133 5.22 13.12 -6.60
CA GLU A 133 5.64 12.83 -5.23
C GLU A 133 4.61 11.95 -4.51
N ILE A 134 3.31 12.18 -4.70
CA ILE A 134 2.26 11.29 -4.15
C ILE A 134 2.38 9.88 -4.74
N ALA A 135 2.55 9.72 -6.04
CA ALA A 135 2.69 8.39 -6.65
C ALA A 135 3.95 7.65 -6.17
N GLU A 136 5.05 8.38 -5.97
CA GLU A 136 6.28 7.85 -5.39
C GLU A 136 6.04 7.39 -3.95
N HIS A 137 5.42 8.23 -3.11
CA HIS A 137 5.09 7.87 -1.74
C HIS A 137 4.14 6.67 -1.66
N VAL A 138 3.08 6.65 -2.46
CA VAL A 138 2.13 5.53 -2.49
C VAL A 138 2.80 4.23 -2.94
N SER A 139 3.83 4.30 -3.78
CA SER A 139 4.57 3.09 -4.18
C SER A 139 5.32 2.44 -3.01
N GLU A 140 5.53 3.15 -1.90
CA GLU A 140 6.13 2.63 -0.66
C GLU A 140 5.20 1.68 0.12
N ILE A 141 3.98 1.37 -0.37
CA ILE A 141 3.14 0.29 0.20
C ILE A 141 3.86 -1.06 0.32
N THR A 142 4.91 -1.29 -0.48
CA THR A 142 5.75 -2.50 -0.36
C THR A 142 6.32 -2.65 1.04
N TRP A 143 6.63 -1.54 1.71
CA TRP A 143 7.15 -1.51 3.07
C TRP A 143 6.25 -2.28 4.03
N TYR A 144 4.92 -2.12 3.92
CA TYR A 144 3.95 -2.84 4.77
C TYR A 144 3.98 -4.34 4.53
N ALA A 145 4.08 -4.77 3.27
CA ALA A 145 4.18 -6.18 2.94
C ALA A 145 5.51 -6.78 3.44
N GLU A 146 6.59 -6.02 3.32
CA GLU A 146 7.93 -6.38 3.78
C GLU A 146 8.04 -6.50 5.30
N GLN A 147 7.24 -5.76 6.08
CA GLN A 147 7.18 -5.92 7.54
C GLN A 147 6.71 -7.32 7.94
N VAL A 148 5.81 -7.94 7.17
CA VAL A 148 5.39 -9.33 7.39
C VAL A 148 6.37 -10.29 6.71
N GLY A 149 6.86 -9.93 5.53
CA GLY A 149 7.79 -10.73 4.75
C GLY A 149 7.12 -11.95 4.10
N ARG A 150 7.96 -12.82 3.52
CA ARG A 150 7.53 -14.07 2.90
C ARG A 150 7.49 -15.18 3.95
N LEU A 151 6.34 -15.82 4.12
CA LEU A 151 6.12 -16.88 5.11
C LEU A 151 6.12 -18.26 4.44
N ARG A 152 6.52 -19.31 5.18
CA ARG A 152 6.39 -20.70 4.74
C ARG A 152 5.83 -21.55 5.86
N PHE A 153 5.04 -22.55 5.49
CA PHE A 153 4.51 -23.50 6.47
C PHE A 153 5.66 -24.21 7.18
N GLY A 154 5.64 -24.18 8.51
CA GLY A 154 6.64 -24.86 9.33
C GLY A 154 7.89 -24.05 9.67
N ASP A 155 8.14 -22.89 9.04
CA ASP A 155 9.30 -22.04 9.38
C ASP A 155 9.17 -21.47 10.81
N SER A 156 7.95 -21.31 11.30
CA SER A 156 7.63 -20.91 12.67
C SER A 156 7.82 -22.03 13.72
N ALA A 157 8.11 -23.26 13.31
CA ALA A 157 8.38 -24.38 14.22
C ALA A 157 9.84 -24.44 14.69
N GLU A 158 10.76 -23.71 14.04
CA GLU A 158 12.12 -23.55 14.54
C GLU A 158 12.18 -22.43 15.57
N ILE A 159 12.02 -22.82 16.83
CA ILE A 159 12.35 -21.98 17.98
C ILE A 159 13.82 -21.54 17.85
N ARG A 160 14.04 -20.24 17.67
CA ARG A 160 15.29 -19.60 18.10
C ARG A 160 15.21 -19.31 19.59
#